data_AF-A0A653CHW2-F1
#
_entry.id   AF-A0A653CHW2-F1
#
_cell.length_a   1.000
_cell.length_b   1.000
_cell.length_c   1.000
_cell.angle_alpha   90.00
_cell.angle_beta   90.00
_cell.angle_gamma   90.00
#
_symmetry.space_group_name_H-M   'P 1'
#
loop_
_entity.id
_entity.type
_entity.pdbx_description
1 polymer ?
#
loop_
_entity_poly.entity_id
_entity_poly.type
_entity_poly.pdbx_seq_one_letter_code
_entity_poly.pdbx_strand_id
1 'polypeptide(L)'
;INVHFPSVYPDVTENYFTVPLGQRVIGVIIPEMIKTSEGVKQFHPKTRDCYFQSERPLQFFKVYSQTNCLMECKANYTLWLCECVRFHMPKAEGTPICLMEEQFCMKYAEDNTFFAVNDDDSLIEAESKYSNYTQCDFLPTCTDINYKLELSQNPITYTFPDDIVIDGDWWNQ
;
A
#
# COMPACT_ATOMS: atom_id res chain seq x y z
N ILE A 1 -6.07 -0.20 10.55
CA ILE A 1 -5.13 -1.33 10.44
C ILE A 1 -5.27 -1.89 9.03
N ASN A 2 -4.15 -2.07 8.33
CA ASN A 2 -4.08 -2.70 7.03
C ASN A 2 -3.22 -3.97 7.19
N VAL A 3 -3.57 -5.06 6.51
CA VAL A 3 -2.83 -6.32 6.52
C VAL A 3 -2.43 -6.62 5.09
N HIS A 4 -1.14 -6.78 4.86
CA HIS A 4 -0.56 -6.92 3.53
C HIS A 4 0.64 -7.87 3.56
N PHE A 5 1.08 -8.30 2.38
CA PHE A 5 2.29 -9.10 2.25
C PHE A 5 3.52 -8.26 2.67
N PRO A 6 4.51 -8.82 3.42
CA PRO A 6 5.61 -8.03 3.98
C PRO A 6 6.49 -7.30 2.96
N SER A 7 6.50 -7.77 1.71
CA SER A 7 7.28 -7.14 0.64
C SER A 7 6.48 -6.12 -0.18
N VAL A 8 5.21 -5.88 0.16
CA VAL A 8 4.33 -4.92 -0.52
C VAL A 8 4.24 -3.65 0.32
N TYR A 9 4.28 -2.50 -0.34
CA TYR A 9 4.05 -1.21 0.30
C TYR A 9 2.64 -1.15 0.93
N PRO A 10 2.49 -0.78 2.21
CA PRO A 10 1.19 -0.66 2.87
C PRO A 10 0.46 0.57 2.35
N ASP A 11 -0.38 0.39 1.33
CA ASP A 11 -1.35 1.42 0.98
C ASP A 11 -2.53 1.37 1.96
N VAL A 12 -2.61 2.36 2.83
CA VAL A 12 -3.67 2.48 3.85
C VAL A 12 -4.92 3.17 3.33
N THR A 13 -4.90 3.65 2.08
CA THR A 13 -6.10 4.19 1.42
C THR A 13 -7.03 3.07 0.94
N GLU A 14 -6.49 1.86 0.79
CA GLU A 14 -7.19 0.67 0.34
C GLU A 14 -7.13 -0.45 1.41
N ASN A 15 -8.11 -1.36 1.41
CA ASN A 15 -8.09 -2.60 2.19
C ASN A 15 -7.72 -2.45 3.68
N TYR A 16 -8.27 -1.44 4.36
CA TYR A 16 -8.05 -1.19 5.78
C TYR A 16 -9.30 -1.45 6.63
N PHE A 17 -9.09 -1.69 7.93
CA PHE A 17 -10.16 -1.75 8.93
C PHE A 17 -9.88 -0.82 10.11
N THR A 18 -10.95 -0.31 10.72
CA THR A 18 -10.86 0.61 11.87
C THR A 18 -11.10 -0.15 13.16
N VAL A 19 -10.30 0.17 14.19
CA VAL A 19 -10.49 -0.35 15.55
C VAL A 19 -11.15 0.76 16.39
N PRO A 20 -12.37 0.57 16.88
CA PRO A 20 -13.04 1.56 17.71
C PRO A 20 -12.34 1.76 19.06
N LEU A 21 -12.43 2.98 19.59
CA LEU A 21 -11.91 3.28 20.93
C LEU A 21 -12.74 2.56 22.01
N GLY A 22 -12.08 2.16 23.09
CA GLY A 22 -12.74 1.48 24.22
C GLY A 22 -13.27 0.09 23.89
N GLN A 23 -12.88 -0.49 22.75
CA GLN A 23 -13.26 -1.84 22.35
C GLN A 23 -12.05 -2.75 22.20
N ARG A 24 -12.19 -3.97 22.69
CA ARG A 24 -11.33 -5.11 22.39
C ARG A 24 -11.79 -5.69 21.07
N VAL A 25 -10.95 -5.59 20.05
CA VAL A 25 -11.17 -6.21 18.73
C VAL A 25 -10.24 -7.42 18.61
N ILE A 26 -10.82 -8.59 18.36
CA ILE A 26 -10.10 -9.82 18.04
C ILE A 26 -10.29 -10.07 16.55
N GLY A 27 -9.21 -10.14 15.80
CA GLY A 27 -9.23 -10.42 14.37
C GLY A 27 -8.56 -11.75 14.05
N VAL A 28 -9.22 -12.57 13.23
CA VAL A 28 -8.64 -13.76 12.61
C VAL A 28 -8.21 -13.39 11.20
N ILE A 29 -6.94 -13.65 10.88
CA ILE A 29 -6.34 -13.40 9.56
C ILE A 29 -6.32 -14.72 8.79
N ILE A 30 -6.96 -14.74 7.62
CA ILE A 30 -7.06 -15.91 6.75
C ILE A 30 -6.38 -15.59 5.42
N PRO A 31 -5.20 -16.17 5.13
CA PRO A 31 -4.53 -15.96 3.84
C PRO A 31 -5.20 -16.78 2.74
N GLU A 32 -5.54 -16.13 1.64
CA GLU A 32 -6.05 -16.72 0.40
C GLU A 32 -5.01 -16.50 -0.70
N MET A 33 -4.65 -17.56 -1.42
CA MET A 33 -3.53 -17.51 -2.35
C MET A 33 -3.93 -18.08 -3.71
N ILE A 34 -3.68 -17.31 -4.75
CA ILE A 34 -3.88 -17.72 -6.15
C ILE A 34 -2.49 -17.88 -6.76
N LYS A 35 -2.24 -19.04 -7.38
CA LYS A 35 -0.98 -19.33 -8.07
C LYS A 35 -1.25 -19.83 -9.48
N THR A 36 -0.49 -19.32 -10.43
CA THR A 36 -0.33 -19.97 -11.72
C THR A 36 0.48 -21.27 -11.58
N SER A 37 0.30 -22.19 -12.53
CA SER A 37 1.04 -23.46 -12.53
C SER A 37 2.52 -23.23 -12.88
N GLU A 38 3.40 -24.08 -12.36
CA GLU A 38 4.85 -23.93 -12.56
C GLU A 38 5.24 -23.99 -14.05
N GLY A 39 4.52 -24.79 -14.84
CA GLY A 39 4.73 -24.88 -16.29
C GLY A 39 4.45 -23.57 -17.03
N VAL A 40 3.72 -22.63 -16.44
CA VAL A 40 3.47 -21.31 -17.06
C VAL A 40 4.70 -20.40 -16.98
N LYS A 41 5.63 -20.64 -16.04
CA LYS A 41 6.87 -19.85 -15.91
C LYS A 41 7.76 -19.89 -17.15
N GLN A 42 7.64 -20.93 -17.97
CA GLN A 42 8.43 -21.07 -19.20
C GLN A 42 8.01 -20.08 -20.29
N PHE A 43 6.80 -19.52 -20.22
CA PHE A 43 6.31 -18.55 -21.18
C PHE A 43 6.78 -17.14 -20.81
N HIS A 44 7.12 -16.37 -21.84
CA HIS A 44 7.51 -14.97 -21.69
C HIS A 44 6.40 -14.16 -20.98
N PRO A 45 6.72 -13.22 -20.06
CA PRO A 45 5.72 -12.45 -19.31
C PRO A 45 4.61 -11.86 -20.17
N LYS A 46 4.95 -11.24 -21.31
CA LYS A 46 4.01 -10.69 -22.30
C LYS A 46 3.03 -11.68 -22.94
N THR A 47 3.29 -12.99 -22.84
CA THR A 47 2.40 -14.03 -23.38
C THR A 47 1.41 -14.53 -22.33
N ARG A 48 1.70 -14.28 -21.06
CA ARG A 48 0.89 -14.72 -19.91
C ARG A 48 0.35 -13.56 -19.08
N ASP A 49 0.57 -12.33 -19.53
CA ASP A 49 0.06 -11.06 -18.99
C ASP A 49 0.21 -10.91 -17.46
N CYS A 50 1.30 -11.43 -16.91
CA CYS A 50 1.63 -11.29 -15.49
C CYS A 50 3.15 -11.35 -15.27
N TYR A 51 3.62 -10.94 -14.10
CA TYR A 51 5.02 -11.08 -13.66
C TYR A 51 5.14 -11.98 -12.45
N PHE A 52 6.15 -12.85 -12.44
CA PHE A 52 6.66 -13.46 -11.21
C PHE A 52 7.55 -12.46 -10.47
N GLN A 53 7.61 -12.61 -9.16
CA GLN A 53 8.25 -11.68 -8.22
C GLN A 53 9.71 -11.29 -8.57
N SER A 54 10.43 -12.16 -9.28
CA SER A 54 11.85 -11.99 -9.64
C SER A 54 12.10 -11.52 -11.07
N GLU A 55 11.07 -11.38 -11.90
CA GLU A 55 11.25 -11.16 -13.34
C GLU A 55 11.41 -9.70 -13.72
N ARG A 56 10.78 -8.80 -12.97
CA ARG A 56 10.87 -7.36 -13.18
C ARG A 56 11.56 -6.71 -11.99
N PRO A 57 12.81 -6.26 -12.14
CA PRO A 57 13.47 -5.48 -11.10
C PRO A 57 12.78 -4.12 -10.95
N LEU A 58 12.65 -3.67 -9.71
CA LEU A 58 12.16 -2.35 -9.34
C LEU A 58 13.32 -1.52 -8.79
N GLN A 59 13.22 -0.19 -8.83
CA GLN A 59 14.33 0.70 -8.45
C GLN A 59 14.53 0.78 -6.93
N PHE A 60 13.43 0.80 -6.18
CA PHE A 60 13.37 1.03 -4.75
C PHE A 60 12.88 -0.21 -3.99
N PHE A 61 12.05 -1.06 -4.61
CA PHE A 61 11.58 -2.31 -4.02
C PHE A 61 12.38 -3.53 -4.50
N LYS A 62 12.61 -4.50 -3.62
CA LYS A 62 13.38 -5.72 -3.94
C LYS A 62 12.57 -6.82 -4.62
N VAL A 63 11.26 -6.80 -4.42
CA VAL A 63 10.34 -7.85 -4.86
C VAL A 63 9.26 -7.20 -5.70
N TYR A 64 9.03 -7.74 -6.89
CA TYR A 64 7.96 -7.26 -7.75
C TYR A 64 6.60 -7.56 -7.13
N SER A 65 5.79 -6.52 -7.01
CA SER A 65 4.34 -6.60 -6.92
C SER A 65 3.75 -5.49 -7.80
N GLN A 66 2.51 -5.67 -8.25
CA GLN A 66 1.82 -4.63 -9.00
C GLN A 66 1.76 -3.31 -8.19
N THR A 67 1.41 -3.40 -6.90
CA THR A 67 1.37 -2.25 -5.98
C THR A 67 2.73 -1.54 -5.87
N ASN A 68 3.83 -2.28 -5.73
CA ASN A 68 5.17 -1.69 -5.64
C ASN A 68 5.54 -0.97 -6.93
N CYS A 69 5.28 -1.61 -8.08
CA CYS A 69 5.56 -1.02 -9.39
C CYS A 69 4.72 0.25 -9.62
N LEU A 70 3.45 0.22 -9.23
CA LEU A 70 2.56 1.38 -9.28
C LEU A 70 3.08 2.51 -8.39
N MET A 71 3.55 2.19 -7.18
CA MET A 71 4.10 3.15 -6.24
C MET A 71 5.36 3.85 -6.78
N GLU A 72 6.27 3.11 -7.41
CA GLU A 72 7.44 3.71 -8.08
C GLU A 72 7.03 4.58 -9.26
N CYS A 73 6.07 4.12 -10.05
CA CYS A 73 5.59 4.89 -11.19
C CYS A 73 4.91 6.18 -10.77
N LYS A 74 4.02 6.14 -9.75
CA LYS A 74 3.40 7.33 -9.15
C LYS A 74 4.46 8.29 -8.62
N ALA A 75 5.49 7.79 -7.94
CA ALA A 75 6.58 8.62 -7.42
C ALA A 75 7.37 9.28 -8.55
N ASN A 76 7.72 8.53 -9.59
CA ASN A 76 8.48 9.03 -10.73
C ASN A 76 7.67 10.07 -11.54
N TYR A 77 6.38 9.80 -11.76
CA TYR A 77 5.47 10.74 -12.42
C TYR A 77 5.30 12.03 -11.61
N THR A 78 5.13 11.91 -10.29
CA THR A 78 5.05 13.08 -9.39
C THR A 78 6.33 13.90 -9.45
N LEU A 79 7.50 13.25 -9.41
CA LEU A 79 8.79 13.93 -9.53
C LEU A 79 8.93 14.67 -10.86
N TRP A 80 8.51 14.06 -11.97
CA TRP A 80 8.58 14.69 -13.27
C TRP A 80 7.63 15.88 -13.41
N LEU A 81 6.41 15.75 -12.88
CA LEU A 81 5.39 16.79 -13.02
C LEU A 81 5.58 17.97 -12.05
N CYS A 82 5.93 17.66 -10.80
CA CYS A 82 5.99 18.63 -9.70
C CYS A 82 7.41 18.96 -9.25
N GLU A 83 8.44 18.35 -9.85
CA GLU A 83 9.86 18.49 -9.48
C GLU A 83 10.20 18.08 -8.04
N CYS A 84 9.26 17.40 -7.37
CA CYS A 84 9.37 16.92 -6.00
C CYS A 84 8.52 15.65 -5.81
N VAL A 85 8.69 14.96 -4.68
CA VAL A 85 7.91 13.77 -4.33
C VAL A 85 7.23 13.89 -2.97
N ARG A 86 6.18 13.12 -2.73
CA ARG A 86 5.55 13.06 -1.41
C ARG A 86 6.48 12.41 -0.39
N PHE A 87 6.32 12.77 0.89
CA PHE A 87 7.18 12.25 1.96
C PHE A 87 7.18 10.71 2.03
N HIS A 88 6.03 10.08 1.79
CA HIS A 88 5.82 8.63 1.85
C HIS A 88 6.24 7.88 0.57
N MET A 89 6.47 8.60 -0.53
CA MET A 89 6.86 8.00 -1.80
C MET A 89 8.30 7.48 -1.74
N PRO A 90 8.60 6.36 -2.44
CA PRO A 90 9.96 5.90 -2.64
C PRO A 90 10.73 6.93 -3.48
N LYS A 91 11.99 7.18 -3.11
CA LYS A 91 12.83 8.22 -3.72
C LYS A 91 14.30 7.94 -3.51
N ALA A 92 15.12 8.51 -4.39
CA ALA A 92 16.56 8.50 -4.23
C ALA A 92 16.99 9.49 -3.14
N GLU A 93 18.21 9.33 -2.63
CA GLU A 93 18.79 10.30 -1.70
C GLU A 93 18.94 11.66 -2.39
N GLY A 94 18.57 12.73 -1.69
CA GLY A 94 18.61 14.10 -2.22
C GLY A 94 17.41 14.51 -3.08
N THR A 95 16.46 13.62 -3.37
CA THR A 95 15.21 14.02 -4.05
C THR A 95 14.38 14.95 -3.16
N PRO A 96 13.97 16.14 -3.65
CA PRO A 96 13.21 17.10 -2.86
C PRO A 96 11.82 16.56 -2.50
N ILE A 97 11.40 16.84 -1.26
CA ILE A 97 10.06 16.51 -0.77
C ILE A 97 9.16 17.71 -1.03
N CYS A 98 7.99 17.48 -1.63
CA CYS A 98 7.03 18.54 -1.89
C CYS A 98 6.56 19.20 -0.58
N LEU A 99 6.45 20.53 -0.62
CA LEU A 99 5.93 21.33 0.46
C LEU A 99 4.47 21.69 0.17
N MET A 100 3.92 22.61 0.98
CA MET A 100 2.52 23.04 0.84
C MET A 100 2.27 23.84 -0.45
N GLU A 101 3.30 24.43 -1.05
CA GLU A 101 3.19 25.22 -2.28
C GLU A 101 2.80 24.33 -3.46
N GLU A 102 3.30 23.09 -3.50
CA GLU A 102 3.04 22.12 -4.57
C GLU A 102 1.77 21.29 -4.34
N GLN A 103 0.96 21.59 -3.33
CA GLN A 103 -0.23 20.78 -2.96
C GLN A 103 -1.19 20.55 -4.13
N PHE A 104 -1.39 21.56 -4.99
CA PHE A 104 -2.27 21.43 -6.15
C PHE A 104 -1.66 20.53 -7.23
N CYS A 105 -0.35 20.61 -7.45
CA CYS A 105 0.36 19.73 -8.36
C CYS A 105 0.32 18.29 -7.85
N MET A 106 0.61 18.09 -6.57
CA MET A 106 0.54 16.79 -5.91
C MET A 106 -0.85 16.17 -6.02
N LYS A 107 -1.92 16.96 -5.84
CA LYS A 107 -3.30 16.48 -5.99
C LYS A 107 -3.60 16.11 -7.43
N TYR A 108 -3.22 16.96 -8.39
CA TYR A 108 -3.38 16.66 -9.80
C TYR A 108 -2.61 15.41 -10.23
N ALA A 109 -1.44 15.16 -9.65
CA ALA A 109 -0.65 13.97 -9.91
C ALA A 109 -1.32 12.69 -9.39
N GLU A 110 -1.96 12.75 -8.22
CA GLU A 110 -2.73 11.63 -7.65
C GLU A 110 -4.02 11.36 -8.42
N ASP A 111 -4.73 12.40 -8.85
CA ASP A 111 -6.01 12.28 -9.55
C ASP A 111 -5.84 11.81 -11.02
N ASN A 112 -4.61 11.50 -11.46
CA ASN A 112 -4.36 11.01 -12.81
C ASN A 112 -4.95 9.60 -13.01
N THR A 113 -5.91 9.50 -13.93
CA THR A 113 -6.64 8.27 -14.25
C THR A 113 -5.77 7.15 -14.81
N PHE A 114 -4.57 7.43 -15.30
CA PHE A 114 -3.60 6.41 -15.69
C PHE A 114 -3.26 5.45 -14.53
N PHE A 115 -3.32 5.94 -13.29
CA PHE A 115 -3.05 5.15 -12.10
C PHE A 115 -4.29 4.56 -11.44
N ALA A 116 -5.47 4.75 -12.03
CA ALA A 116 -6.68 4.06 -11.62
C ALA A 116 -6.58 2.61 -12.10
N VAL A 117 -5.86 1.78 -11.33
CA VAL A 117 -5.84 0.33 -11.55
C VAL A 117 -7.22 -0.18 -11.19
N ASN A 118 -8.07 -0.38 -12.19
CA ASN A 118 -9.27 -1.19 -12.03
C ASN A 118 -8.87 -2.65 -12.26
N ASP A 119 -9.47 -3.57 -11.49
CA ASP A 119 -9.40 -5.04 -11.72
C ASP A 119 -9.91 -5.47 -13.11
N ASP A 120 -10.45 -4.53 -13.90
CA ASP A 120 -10.91 -4.76 -15.26
C ASP A 120 -9.76 -4.49 -16.24
N ASP A 121 -9.36 -5.56 -16.92
CA ASP A 121 -8.26 -5.76 -17.87
C ASP A 121 -8.35 -4.81 -19.10
N SER A 122 -8.31 -3.51 -18.81
CA SER A 122 -8.38 -2.45 -19.79
C SER A 122 -7.01 -1.77 -19.82
N LEU A 123 -6.24 -2.15 -20.84
CA LEU A 123 -5.19 -1.33 -21.40
C LEU A 123 -5.75 0.09 -21.55
N ILE A 124 -5.48 0.97 -20.59
CA ILE A 124 -5.71 2.39 -20.79
C ILE A 124 -4.64 2.81 -21.79
N GLU A 125 -4.96 2.69 -23.08
CA GLU A 125 -4.38 3.51 -24.13
C GLU A 125 -4.75 4.95 -23.80
N ALA A 126 -4.07 5.52 -22.81
CA ALA A 126 -4.10 6.95 -22.58
C ALA A 126 -3.35 7.57 -23.76
N GLU A 127 -4.10 7.94 -24.81
CA GLU A 127 -3.71 8.96 -25.76
C GLU A 127 -3.42 10.25 -24.99
N SER A 128 -2.27 10.32 -24.34
CA SER A 128 -1.82 11.49 -23.61
C SER A 128 -0.46 11.89 -24.12
N LYS A 129 -0.30 13.21 -24.25
CA LYS A 129 0.79 13.97 -24.88
C LYS A 129 2.17 13.81 -24.20
N TYR A 130 2.35 12.79 -23.36
CA TYR A 130 3.46 12.62 -22.43
C TYR A 130 4.09 11.23 -22.57
N SER A 131 4.65 10.96 -23.76
CA SER A 131 5.09 9.64 -24.22
C SER A 131 6.27 9.01 -23.45
N ASN A 132 6.92 9.74 -22.54
CA ASN A 132 8.05 9.21 -21.76
C ASN A 132 7.64 8.56 -20.43
N TYR A 133 6.43 8.85 -19.92
CA TYR A 133 5.93 8.30 -18.66
C TYR A 133 4.74 7.34 -18.83
N THR A 134 4.13 7.30 -20.01
CA THR A 134 3.08 6.34 -20.41
C THR A 134 3.56 4.89 -20.55
N GLN A 135 4.81 4.58 -20.16
CA GLN A 135 5.40 3.24 -20.28
C GLN A 135 5.63 2.57 -18.92
N CYS A 136 4.75 2.80 -17.96
CA CYS A 136 4.73 1.99 -16.76
C CYS A 136 4.01 0.67 -17.02
N ASP A 137 4.79 -0.36 -17.27
CA ASP A 137 4.31 -1.73 -17.48
C ASP A 137 4.11 -2.45 -16.13
N PHE A 138 2.96 -2.29 -15.48
CA PHE A 138 2.67 -2.86 -14.15
C PHE A 138 1.72 -4.07 -14.20
N LEU A 139 2.00 -5.05 -15.09
CA LEU A 139 1.21 -6.29 -15.16
C LEU A 139 0.99 -6.95 -13.78
N PRO A 140 -0.14 -7.62 -13.55
CA PRO A 140 -0.42 -8.26 -12.27
C PRO A 140 0.62 -9.31 -11.89
N THR A 141 0.69 -9.68 -10.61
CA THR A 141 1.55 -10.78 -10.16
C THR A 141 0.93 -12.13 -10.50
N CYS A 142 1.73 -13.07 -11.02
CA CYS A 142 1.23 -14.43 -11.32
C CYS A 142 0.94 -15.28 -10.08
N THR A 143 1.41 -14.82 -8.93
CA THR A 143 1.08 -15.39 -7.63
C THR A 143 0.64 -14.24 -6.75
N ASP A 144 -0.61 -14.31 -6.31
CA ASP A 144 -1.22 -13.29 -5.48
C ASP A 144 -1.64 -13.88 -4.14
N ILE A 145 -1.52 -13.07 -3.08
CA ILE A 145 -1.90 -13.44 -1.72
C ILE A 145 -2.72 -12.33 -1.09
N ASN A 146 -3.97 -12.63 -0.79
CA ASN A 146 -4.92 -11.74 -0.14
C ASN A 146 -5.20 -12.21 1.29
N TYR A 147 -5.54 -11.28 2.17
CA TYR A 147 -5.81 -11.58 3.57
C TYR A 147 -7.25 -11.23 3.89
N LYS A 148 -8.08 -12.25 4.06
CA LYS A 148 -9.43 -12.09 4.59
C LYS A 148 -9.37 -11.93 6.10
N LEU A 149 -10.15 -10.99 6.62
CA LEU A 149 -10.24 -10.69 8.05
C LEU A 149 -11.63 -11.02 8.59
N GLU A 150 -11.67 -11.77 9.68
CA GLU A 150 -12.89 -11.99 10.46
C GLU A 150 -12.72 -11.32 11.83
N LEU A 151 -13.59 -10.35 12.14
CA LEU A 151 -13.46 -9.49 13.32
C LEU A 151 -14.56 -9.79 14.33
N SER A 152 -14.18 -9.85 15.62
CA SER A 152 -15.07 -9.88 16.77
C SER A 152 -14.75 -8.71 17.69
N GLN A 153 -15.77 -8.02 18.21
CA GLN A 153 -15.60 -6.78 18.98
C GLN A 153 -16.37 -6.86 20.29
N ASN A 154 -15.75 -6.44 21.39
CA ASN A 154 -16.37 -6.33 22.71
C ASN A 154 -15.88 -5.08 23.44
N PRO A 155 -16.69 -4.42 24.27
CA PRO A 155 -16.21 -3.31 25.11
C PRO A 155 -15.05 -3.73 26.01
N ILE A 156 -14.08 -2.84 26.23
CA ILE A 156 -13.03 -3.03 27.24
C ILE A 156 -13.64 -2.76 28.60
N THR A 157 -13.72 -3.78 29.45
CA THR A 157 -14.04 -3.62 30.86
C THR A 157 -12.76 -3.37 31.65
N TYR A 158 -12.65 -2.20 32.28
CA TYR A 158 -11.60 -1.92 33.25
C TYR A 158 -12.08 -2.40 34.62
N THR A 159 -11.67 -3.60 35.03
CA THR A 159 -11.78 -3.99 36.43
C THR A 159 -10.60 -3.35 37.16
N PHE A 160 -10.84 -2.24 37.84
CA PHE A 160 -9.91 -1.77 38.86
C PHE A 160 -9.91 -2.82 39.98
N PRO A 161 -8.75 -3.31 40.45
CA PRO A 161 -8.71 -4.06 41.68
C PRO A 161 -9.28 -3.17 42.79
N ASP A 162 -10.28 -3.65 43.53
CA ASP A 162 -11.01 -2.92 44.58
C ASP A 162 -10.13 -2.52 45.80
N ASP A 163 -8.80 -2.59 45.71
CA ASP A 163 -7.90 -2.36 46.84
C ASP A 163 -6.82 -1.31 46.52
N ILE A 164 -7.24 -0.05 46.34
CA ILE A 164 -6.39 1.08 46.74
C ILE A 164 -7.20 1.95 47.69
N VAL A 165 -7.28 1.51 48.95
CA VAL A 165 -7.55 2.42 50.06
C VAL A 165 -6.30 3.27 50.22
N ILE A 166 -6.32 4.49 49.68
CA ILE A 166 -5.35 5.51 50.06
C ILE A 166 -5.75 5.96 51.46
N ASP A 167 -5.15 5.36 52.48
CA ASP A 167 -5.27 5.84 53.86
C ASP A 167 -4.53 7.19 53.93
N GLY A 168 -5.31 8.26 53.78
CA GLY A 168 -4.82 9.62 53.66
C GLY A 168 -4.57 10.25 55.01
N ASP A 169 -3.47 9.86 55.67
CA ASP A 169 -2.95 10.54 56.87
C ASP A 169 -1.41 10.56 56.87
N TRP A 170 -0.80 11.34 55.98
CA TRP A 170 0.65 11.63 56.01
C TRP A 170 1.01 13.09 55.68
N TRP A 171 0.30 14.04 56.28
CA TRP A 171 0.78 15.43 56.35
C TRP A 171 0.55 16.00 57.75
N ASN A 172 1.42 15.62 58.70
CA ASN A 172 1.72 16.39 59.90
C ASN A 172 3.16 16.09 60.34
N GLN A 173 4.12 16.78 59.71
CA GLN A 173 5.40 17.16 60.32
C GLN A 173 6.02 18.33 59.57
#